data_AF-A0A957SS04-F1
#
_entry.id   AF-A0A957SS04-F1
#
_cell.length_a   1.000
_cell.length_b   1.000
_cell.length_c   1.000
_cell.angle_alpha   90.00
_cell.angle_beta   90.00
_cell.angle_gamma   90.00
#
_symmetry.space_group_name_H-M   'P 1'
#
loop_
_entity.id
_entity.type
_entity.pdbx_description
1 polymer ?
#
loop_
_entity_poly.entity_id
_entity_poly.type
_entity_poly.pdbx_seq_one_letter_code
_entity_poly.pdbx_strand_id
1 'polypeptide(L)' 'MARMRAPAEEQLSGREIEVLTLVAQGQSNKDIAKQLHISTATVKTHLIHI' A
#
# COMPACT_ATOMS: atom_id res chain seq x y z
N MET A 1 14.68 25.04 22.69
CA MET A 1 15.00 23.84 21.89
C MET A 1 13.70 23.13 21.51
N ALA A 2 13.03 23.57 20.45
CA ALA A 2 11.84 22.90 19.95
C ALA A 2 12.30 21.63 19.21
N ARG A 3 12.03 20.45 19.76
CA ARG A 3 12.07 19.22 18.96
C ARG A 3 10.95 19.36 17.92
N MET A 4 11.31 19.84 16.74
CA MET A 4 10.53 19.60 15.53
C MET A 4 10.48 18.07 15.42
N ARG A 5 9.39 17.46 15.90
CA ARG A 5 9.05 16.11 15.47
C ARG A 5 8.90 16.26 13.96
N ALA A 6 9.90 15.80 13.20
CA ALA A 6 9.64 15.46 11.81
C ALA A 6 8.37 14.60 11.83
N PRO A 7 7.42 14.80 10.89
CA PRO A 7 6.34 13.83 10.76
C PRO A 7 7.02 12.48 10.72
N ALA A 8 6.66 11.56 11.62
CA ALA A 8 7.16 10.21 11.52
C ALA A 8 6.83 9.81 10.08
N GLU A 9 7.84 9.63 9.24
CA GLU A 9 7.62 9.15 7.89
C GLU A 9 6.92 7.80 8.11
N GLU A 10 5.60 7.77 7.91
CA GLU A 10 4.83 6.54 8.01
C GLU A 10 5.37 5.65 6.90
N GLN A 11 6.33 4.80 7.28
CA GLN A 11 6.97 3.90 6.36
C GLN A 11 5.89 2.93 5.89
N LEU A 12 5.65 2.94 4.59
CA LEU A 12 4.74 1.99 3.97
C LEU A 12 5.16 0.58 4.36
N SER A 13 4.18 -0.22 4.76
CA SER A 13 4.40 -1.64 5.00
C SER A 13 4.84 -2.32 3.70
N GLY A 14 5.52 -3.45 3.84
CA GLY A 14 5.94 -4.24 2.67
C GLY A 14 4.76 -4.58 1.74
N ARG A 15 3.56 -4.83 2.29
CA ARG A 15 2.37 -5.10 1.47
C ARG A 15 1.83 -3.87 0.76
N GLU A 16 1.89 -2.69 1.35
CA GLU A 16 1.51 -1.45 0.68
C GLU A 16 2.45 -1.14 -0.48
N ILE A 17 3.75 -1.35 -0.30
CA ILE A 17 4.75 -1.17 -1.37
C ILE A 17 4.49 -2.15 -2.52
N GLU A 18 4.24 -3.42 -2.22
CA GLU A 18 3.92 -4.41 -3.26
C GLU A 18 2.64 -4.06 -4.02
N VAL A 19 1.57 -3.69 -3.31
CA VAL A 19 0.31 -3.26 -3.94
C VAL A 19 0.55 -2.04 -4.84
N LEU A 20 1.27 -1.02 -4.37
CA LEU A 20 1.62 0.15 -5.18
C LEU A 20 2.45 -0.20 -6.41
N THR A 21 3.39 -1.13 -6.27
CA THR A 21 4.23 -1.58 -7.39
C THR A 21 3.38 -2.18 -8.50
N LEU A 22 2.40 -3.02 -8.15
CA LEU A 22 1.52 -3.64 -9.13
C LEU A 22 0.52 -2.63 -9.74
N VAL A 23 0.04 -1.66 -8.94
CA VAL A 23 -0.78 -0.55 -9.44
C VAL A 23 0.00 0.31 -10.43
N ALA A 24 1.26 0.64 -10.12
CA ALA A 24 2.13 1.42 -11.00
C ALA A 24 2.42 0.69 -12.34
N GLN A 25 2.35 -0.64 -12.35
CA GLN A 25 2.42 -1.46 -13.56
C GLN A 25 1.09 -1.50 -14.35
N GLY A 26 0.04 -0.83 -13.87
CA GLY A 26 -1.27 -0.77 -14.52
C GLY A 26 -2.17 -1.97 -14.23
N GLN A 27 -1.85 -2.80 -13.23
CA GLN A 27 -2.69 -3.93 -12.87
C GLN A 27 -4.02 -3.50 -12.24
N SER A 28 -5.08 -4.24 -12.53
CA SER A 28 -6.37 -4.03 -11.87
C SER A 28 -6.36 -4.59 -10.45
N ASN A 29 -7.15 -4.01 -9.53
CA ASN A 29 -7.28 -4.53 -8.16
C ASN A 29 -7.68 -6.02 -8.11
N LYS A 30 -8.38 -6.52 -9.13
CA LYS A 30 -8.77 -7.93 -9.23
C LYS A 30 -7.57 -8.82 -9.56
N ASP A 31 -6.65 -8.35 -10.39
CA ASP A 31 -5.46 -9.10 -10.77
C ASP A 31 -4.42 -9.07 -9.64
N ILE A 32 -4.26 -7.91 -8.99
CA ILE A 32 -3.45 -7.76 -7.77
C ILE A 32 -3.95 -8.72 -6.68
N ALA A 33 -5.25 -8.76 -6.44
CA ALA A 33 -5.86 -9.66 -5.45
C ALA A 33 -5.54 -11.13 -5.72
N LYS A 34 -5.61 -11.55 -7.00
CA LYS A 34 -5.23 -12.92 -7.40
C LYS A 34 -3.74 -13.18 -7.19
N GLN A 35 -2.88 -12.25 -7.59
CA GLN A 35 -1.42 -12.40 -7.51
C GLN A 35 -0.92 -12.45 -6.06
N LEU A 36 -1.54 -11.66 -5.18
CA LEU A 36 -1.18 -11.62 -3.76
C LEU A 36 -2.00 -12.59 -2.89
N HIS A 37 -2.90 -13.40 -3.50
CA HIS A 37 -3.78 -14.33 -2.81
C HIS A 37 -4.63 -13.70 -1.69
N ILE A 38 -5.14 -12.49 -1.93
CA ILE A 38 -6.01 -11.74 -1.01
C ILE A 38 -7.31 -11.32 -1.70
N SER A 39 -8.24 -10.75 -0.93
CA SER A 39 -9.46 -10.21 -1.52
C SER A 39 -9.23 -8.83 -2.15
N THR A 40 -10.06 -8.45 -3.12
CA THR A 40 -10.05 -7.08 -3.67
C THR A 40 -10.38 -6.03 -2.62
N ALA A 41 -11.15 -6.40 -1.57
CA ALA A 41 -11.42 -5.52 -0.43
C ALA A 41 -10.14 -5.27 0.37
N THR A 42 -9.32 -6.31 0.59
CA THR A 42 -8.02 -6.21 1.28
C THR A 42 -7.05 -5.33 0.50
N VAL A 43 -6.99 -5.45 -0.84
CA VAL A 43 -6.20 -4.55 -1.69
C VAL A 43 -6.63 -3.10 -1.49
N LYS A 44 -7.94 -2.83 -1.49
CA LYS A 44 -8.47 -1.47 -1.23
C LYS A 44 -8.11 -0.97 0.17
N THR A 45 -8.16 -1.83 1.19
CA THR A 45 -7.75 -1.46 2.55
C THR A 45 -6.29 -1.04 2.60
N HIS A 46 -5.38 -1.80 1.96
CA HIS A 46 -3.98 -1.38 1.84
C HIS A 46 -3.87 -0.02 1.14
N LEU A 47 -4.60 0.20 0.03
CA LEU A 47 -4.57 1.49 -0.66
C LEU A 47 -5.13 2.67 0.15
N ILE A 48 -5.98 2.43 1.15
CA ILE A 48 -6.55 3.47 2.02
C ILE A 48 -5.59 3.86 3.16
N HIS A 49 -4.70 2.95 3.56
CA HIS A 49 -3.76 3.15 4.67
C HIS A 49 -2.39 3.72 4.23
N ILE A 50 -2.22 3.96 2.92
CA ILE A 50 -1.10 4.70 2.32
C ILE A 50 -1.42 6.19 2.38
#